data_AF-A0A7Y1TKU3-F1
#
_entry.id   AF-A0A7Y1TKU3-F1
#
_cell.length_a   1.000
_cell.length_b   1.000
_cell.length_c   1.000
_cell.angle_alpha   90.00
_cell.angle_beta   90.00
_cell.angle_gamma   90.00
#
_symmetry.space_group_name_H-M   'P 1'
#
loop_
_entity.id
_entity.type
_entity.pdbx_description
1 polymer ?
#
loop_
_entity_poly.entity_id
_entity_poly.type
_entity_poly.pdbx_seq_one_letter_code
_entity_poly.pdbx_strand_id
1 'polypeptide(L)'
;MSEENKNLGDQAKETFNEAKETAKDAAEKAGEKAADLKEDAKEVLEDAKEAGKEFVDDAKEALSDGKTIAIVAHLTIIGFIIALVMNSSNRTEFGSFYIRQTLGIFLLSLVWIIPVIGWIAGILVFVLWIVSLVGALGGNKKPVFLLGEQFQDWFKSI
;
A
#
# COMPACT_ATOMS: atom_id res chain seq x y z
N MET A 1 -22.98 3.83 -22.03
CA MET A 1 -21.75 4.64 -21.96
C MET A 1 -21.04 4.19 -20.71
N SER A 2 -20.03 3.35 -20.85
CA SER A 2 -19.36 2.70 -19.72
C SER A 2 -18.06 3.46 -19.47
N GLU A 3 -18.06 4.33 -18.48
CA GLU A 3 -16.81 4.86 -17.95
C GLU A 3 -16.09 3.71 -17.24
N GLU A 4 -14.98 3.32 -17.83
CA GLU A 4 -14.08 2.28 -17.33
C GLU A 4 -13.36 2.84 -16.10
N ASN A 5 -13.61 2.25 -14.94
CA ASN A 5 -13.04 2.63 -13.66
C ASN A 5 -11.55 2.22 -13.64
N LYS A 6 -10.69 3.02 -14.27
CA LYS A 6 -9.23 2.83 -14.28
C LYS A 6 -8.72 2.87 -12.83
N ASN A 7 -8.10 1.78 -12.39
CA ASN A 7 -7.49 1.72 -11.06
C ASN A 7 -6.34 2.75 -11.00
N LEU A 8 -6.04 3.28 -9.81
CA LEU A 8 -4.97 4.24 -9.55
C LEU A 8 -3.63 3.82 -10.19
N GLY A 9 -3.33 2.52 -10.22
CA GLY A 9 -2.12 1.98 -10.86
C GLY A 9 -2.10 2.13 -12.39
N ASP A 10 -3.26 2.08 -13.04
CA ASP A 10 -3.40 2.25 -14.48
C ASP A 10 -3.30 3.74 -14.86
N GLN A 11 -3.88 4.62 -14.04
CA GLN A 11 -3.70 6.07 -14.19
C GLN A 11 -2.24 6.50 -13.99
N ALA A 12 -1.55 5.93 -12.99
CA ALA A 12 -0.13 6.19 -12.76
C ALA A 12 0.74 5.70 -13.94
N LYS A 13 0.44 4.53 -14.52
CA LYS A 13 1.14 4.04 -15.71
C LYS A 13 0.89 4.90 -16.95
N GLU A 14 -0.35 5.34 -17.16
CA GLU A 14 -0.73 6.18 -18.28
C GLU A 14 -0.01 7.53 -18.22
N THR A 15 -0.10 8.22 -17.08
CA THR A 15 0.61 9.50 -16.85
C THR A 15 2.13 9.37 -16.94
N PHE A 16 2.71 8.27 -16.44
CA PHE A 16 4.14 8.00 -16.61
C PHE A 16 4.53 7.79 -18.08
N ASN A 17 3.71 7.06 -18.84
CA ASN A 17 3.95 6.83 -20.26
C ASN A 17 3.83 8.11 -21.09
N GLU A 18 2.84 8.95 -20.79
CA GLU A 18 2.63 10.26 -21.43
C GLU A 18 3.80 11.21 -21.15
N ALA A 19 4.27 11.27 -19.89
CA ALA A 19 5.44 12.05 -19.51
C ALA A 19 6.71 11.56 -20.23
N LYS A 20 6.89 10.25 -20.34
CA LYS A 20 8.01 9.63 -21.05
C LYS A 20 7.97 9.92 -22.56
N GLU A 21 6.80 9.89 -23.18
CA GLU A 21 6.64 10.22 -24.60
C GLU A 21 6.91 11.70 -24.85
N THR A 22 6.41 12.59 -23.98
CA THR A 22 6.65 14.03 -24.06
C THR A 22 8.13 14.37 -23.89
N ALA A 23 8.83 13.71 -22.96
CA ALA A 23 10.28 13.85 -22.78
C ALA A 23 11.05 13.37 -24.02
N LYS A 24 10.61 12.27 -24.63
CA LYS A 24 11.20 11.74 -25.87
C LYS A 24 11.03 12.71 -27.04
N ASP A 25 9.84 13.27 -27.22
CA ASP A 25 9.54 14.25 -28.27
C ASP A 25 10.32 15.56 -28.10
N ALA A 26 10.46 16.02 -26.85
CA ALA A 26 11.25 17.22 -26.54
C ALA A 26 12.74 17.00 -26.81
N ALA A 27 13.27 15.82 -26.48
CA ALA A 27 14.65 15.45 -26.77
C ALA A 27 14.89 15.25 -28.29
N GLU A 28 13.91 14.70 -29.01
CA GLU A 28 14.00 14.54 -30.47
C GLU A 28 14.03 15.91 -31.17
N LYS A 29 13.19 16.86 -30.72
CA LYS A 29 13.21 18.26 -31.20
C LYS A 29 14.48 19.02 -30.79
N ALA A 30 15.04 18.75 -29.61
CA ALA A 30 16.32 19.32 -29.19
C ALA A 30 17.48 18.75 -30.02
N GLY A 31 17.42 17.46 -30.36
CA GLY A 31 18.37 16.76 -31.22
C GLY A 31 18.39 17.26 -32.67
N GLU A 32 17.34 17.92 -33.15
CA GLU A 32 17.29 18.49 -34.50
C GLU A 32 18.18 19.74 -34.66
N LYS A 33 18.66 20.36 -33.56
CA LYS A 33 19.49 21.58 -33.60
C LYS A 33 20.95 21.44 -33.15
N ALA A 34 21.41 20.28 -32.71
CA ALA A 34 22.84 20.02 -32.52
C ALA A 34 23.12 18.51 -32.58
N ALA A 35 23.94 18.09 -33.54
CA ALA A 35 24.29 16.68 -33.73
C ALA A 35 25.07 16.09 -32.55
N ASP A 36 25.87 16.91 -31.84
CA ASP A 36 26.66 16.49 -30.67
C ASP A 36 25.84 16.42 -29.38
N LEU A 37 24.68 17.08 -29.29
CA LEU A 37 23.78 16.98 -28.13
C LEU A 37 22.91 15.72 -28.16
N LYS A 38 22.90 14.95 -29.26
CA LYS A 38 22.05 13.76 -29.40
C LYS A 38 22.50 12.59 -28.53
N GLU A 39 23.81 12.41 -28.36
CA GLU A 39 24.35 11.29 -27.60
C GLU A 39 24.13 11.53 -26.10
N ASP A 40 24.54 12.70 -25.61
CA ASP A 40 24.31 13.14 -24.23
C ASP A 40 22.81 13.19 -23.87
N ALA A 41 21.94 13.70 -24.77
CA ALA A 41 20.49 13.72 -24.51
C ALA A 41 19.86 12.32 -24.50
N LYS A 42 20.40 11.39 -25.28
CA LYS A 42 19.92 10.00 -25.32
C LYS A 42 20.38 9.22 -24.09
N GLU A 43 21.60 9.48 -23.61
CA GLU A 43 22.11 8.96 -22.33
C GLU A 43 21.24 9.46 -21.17
N VAL A 44 21.02 10.77 -21.07
CA VAL A 44 20.16 11.37 -20.02
C VAL A 44 18.72 10.84 -20.06
N LEU A 45 18.17 10.58 -21.26
CA LEU A 45 16.84 9.98 -21.41
C LEU A 45 16.79 8.51 -20.98
N GLU A 46 17.79 7.71 -21.33
CA GLU A 46 17.86 6.31 -20.91
C GLU A 46 18.10 6.22 -19.39
N ASP A 47 18.96 7.06 -18.82
CA ASP A 47 19.17 7.16 -17.36
C ASP A 47 17.89 7.55 -16.61
N ALA A 48 17.17 8.57 -17.10
CA ALA A 48 15.91 8.99 -16.48
C ALA A 48 14.83 7.90 -16.57
N LYS A 49 14.81 7.15 -17.68
CA LYS A 49 13.88 6.04 -17.90
C LYS A 49 14.24 4.81 -17.06
N GLU A 50 15.54 4.55 -16.85
CA GLU A 50 16.03 3.49 -15.99
C GLU A 50 15.75 3.80 -14.52
N ALA A 51 16.08 4.99 -14.04
CA ALA A 51 15.74 5.46 -12.69
C ALA A 51 14.22 5.47 -12.43
N GLY A 52 13.43 5.90 -13.42
CA GLY A 52 11.96 5.84 -13.33
C GLY A 52 11.43 4.41 -13.26
N LYS A 53 12.03 3.47 -13.99
CA LYS A 53 11.66 2.06 -13.97
C LYS A 53 12.06 1.40 -12.64
N GLU A 54 13.26 1.66 -12.15
CA GLU A 54 13.77 1.20 -10.85
C GLU A 54 12.83 1.66 -9.73
N PHE A 55 12.45 2.94 -9.70
CA PHE A 55 11.50 3.46 -8.71
C PHE A 55 10.12 2.78 -8.77
N VAL A 56 9.59 2.50 -9.97
CA VAL A 56 8.30 1.82 -10.13
C VAL A 56 8.40 0.37 -9.68
N ASP A 57 9.49 -0.33 -9.99
CA ASP A 57 9.72 -1.70 -9.58
C ASP A 57 9.90 -1.79 -8.05
N ASP A 58 10.67 -0.89 -7.43
CA ASP A 58 10.81 -0.76 -5.97
C ASP A 58 9.48 -0.46 -5.28
N ALA A 59 8.70 0.48 -5.82
CA ALA A 59 7.38 0.81 -5.29
C ALA A 59 6.45 -0.39 -5.40
N LYS A 60 6.48 -1.14 -6.51
CA LYS A 60 5.68 -2.35 -6.70
C LYS A 60 6.10 -3.43 -5.73
N GLU A 61 7.39 -3.65 -5.51
CA GLU A 61 7.90 -4.60 -4.53
C GLU A 61 7.44 -4.23 -3.12
N ALA A 62 7.66 -2.97 -2.70
CA ALA A 62 7.23 -2.46 -1.41
C ALA A 62 5.72 -2.59 -1.19
N LEU A 63 4.89 -2.31 -2.20
CA LEU A 63 3.42 -2.46 -2.12
C LEU A 63 2.95 -3.92 -2.16
N SER A 64 3.77 -4.81 -2.71
CA SER A 64 3.49 -6.24 -2.78
C SER A 64 3.98 -7.01 -1.55
N ASP A 65 4.83 -6.38 -0.74
CA ASP A 65 5.38 -6.96 0.48
C ASP A 65 4.31 -7.10 1.58
N GLY A 66 4.23 -8.30 2.15
CA GLY A 66 3.25 -8.62 3.17
C GLY A 66 3.40 -7.75 4.42
N LYS A 67 4.63 -7.36 4.77
CA LYS A 67 4.88 -6.49 5.95
C LYS A 67 4.37 -5.08 5.68
N THR A 68 4.60 -4.52 4.50
CA THR A 68 4.00 -3.24 4.10
C THR A 68 2.48 -3.29 4.20
N ILE A 69 1.85 -4.31 3.60
CA ILE A 69 0.38 -4.50 3.67
C ILE A 69 -0.09 -4.52 5.13
N ALA A 70 0.60 -5.27 5.99
CA ALA A 70 0.27 -5.36 7.40
C ALA A 70 0.40 -4.01 8.13
N ILE A 71 1.45 -3.23 7.89
CA ILE A 71 1.64 -1.91 8.51
C ILE A 71 0.56 -0.93 8.02
N VAL A 72 0.35 -0.87 6.70
CA VAL A 72 -0.65 0.01 6.07
C VAL A 72 -2.05 -0.28 6.61
N ALA A 73 -2.39 -1.55 6.88
CA ALA A 73 -3.66 -1.94 7.47
C ALA A 73 -3.95 -1.26 8.82
N HIS A 74 -2.92 -0.97 9.62
CA HIS A 74 -3.08 -0.40 10.97
C HIS A 74 -3.21 1.12 10.99
N LEU A 75 -2.78 1.84 9.95
CA LEU A 75 -2.60 3.30 10.02
C LEU A 75 -3.90 4.06 10.26
N THR A 76 -4.88 3.86 9.40
CA THR A 76 -6.20 4.50 9.46
C THR A 76 -7.23 3.60 8.80
N ILE A 77 -8.52 3.95 8.89
CA ILE A 77 -9.57 3.25 8.12
C ILE A 77 -9.28 3.31 6.60
N ILE A 78 -8.74 4.44 6.12
CA ILE A 78 -8.34 4.58 4.70
C ILE A 78 -7.16 3.65 4.41
N GLY A 79 -6.15 3.61 5.27
CA GLY A 79 -5.02 2.68 5.16
C GLY A 79 -5.47 1.22 5.15
N PHE A 80 -6.45 0.87 5.98
CA PHE A 80 -7.06 -0.46 5.98
C PHE A 80 -7.73 -0.83 4.66
N ILE A 81 -8.50 0.10 4.06
CA ILE A 81 -9.10 -0.11 2.73
C ILE A 81 -8.01 -0.30 1.67
N ILE A 82 -6.95 0.52 1.71
CA ILE A 82 -5.80 0.40 0.80
C ILE A 82 -5.13 -0.97 0.97
N ALA A 83 -4.87 -1.41 2.20
CA ALA A 83 -4.29 -2.72 2.49
C ALA A 83 -5.15 -3.88 1.97
N LEU A 84 -6.49 -3.77 2.07
CA LEU A 84 -7.41 -4.75 1.47
C LEU A 84 -7.23 -4.83 -0.05
N VAL A 85 -7.15 -3.70 -0.74
CA VAL A 85 -6.93 -3.66 -2.20
C VAL A 85 -5.56 -4.22 -2.59
N MET A 86 -4.50 -3.83 -1.86
CA MET A 86 -3.14 -4.33 -2.07
C MET A 86 -3.08 -5.85 -1.90
N ASN A 87 -3.65 -6.37 -0.81
CA ASN A 87 -3.68 -7.80 -0.53
C ASN A 87 -4.61 -8.59 -1.45
N SER A 88 -5.66 -7.96 -2.02
CA SER A 88 -6.49 -8.62 -3.04
C SER A 88 -5.70 -8.87 -4.32
N SER A 89 -4.82 -7.94 -4.69
CA SER A 89 -4.00 -8.02 -5.91
C SER A 89 -2.77 -8.92 -5.73
N ASN A 90 -2.12 -8.86 -4.56
CA ASN A 90 -1.02 -9.76 -4.17
C ASN A 90 -1.26 -10.34 -2.78
N ARG A 91 -2.01 -11.45 -2.74
CA ARG A 91 -2.37 -12.15 -1.49
C ARG A 91 -1.12 -12.65 -0.79
N THR A 92 -0.84 -12.11 0.40
CA THR A 92 0.20 -12.65 1.29
C THR A 92 -0.44 -13.21 2.55
N GLU A 93 0.12 -14.28 3.09
CA GLU A 93 -0.39 -14.87 4.35
C GLU A 93 -0.22 -13.88 5.52
N PHE A 94 0.90 -13.15 5.54
CA PHE A 94 1.21 -12.14 6.56
C PHE A 94 0.28 -10.92 6.48
N GLY A 95 0.07 -10.38 5.28
CA GLY A 95 -0.86 -9.28 5.04
C GLY A 95 -2.29 -9.67 5.38
N SER A 96 -2.75 -10.84 4.92
CA SER A 96 -4.09 -11.35 5.23
C SER A 96 -4.30 -11.58 6.72
N PHE A 97 -3.29 -12.08 7.44
CA PHE A 97 -3.35 -12.23 8.91
C PHE A 97 -3.61 -10.89 9.61
N TYR A 98 -2.82 -9.87 9.27
CA TYR A 98 -2.93 -8.56 9.91
C TYR A 98 -4.16 -7.78 9.47
N ILE A 99 -4.60 -7.91 8.22
CA ILE A 99 -5.90 -7.36 7.78
C ILE A 99 -7.03 -7.90 8.65
N ARG A 100 -7.11 -9.22 8.85
CA ARG A 100 -8.14 -9.85 9.69
C ARG A 100 -8.05 -9.37 11.15
N GLN A 101 -6.85 -9.29 11.69
CA GLN A 101 -6.62 -8.84 13.06
C GLN A 101 -7.00 -7.36 13.26
N THR A 102 -6.56 -6.48 12.37
CA THR A 102 -6.87 -5.05 12.45
C THR A 102 -8.36 -4.79 12.27
N LEU A 103 -9.04 -5.53 11.38
CA LEU A 103 -10.49 -5.46 11.24
C LEU A 103 -11.19 -5.81 12.56
N GLY A 104 -10.79 -6.90 13.22
CA GLY A 104 -11.33 -7.29 14.52
C GLY A 104 -11.16 -6.20 15.58
N ILE A 105 -9.97 -5.59 15.63
CA ILE A 105 -9.67 -4.49 16.56
C ILE A 105 -10.50 -3.24 16.26
N PHE A 106 -10.70 -2.90 15.00
CA PHE A 106 -11.56 -1.78 14.59
C PHE A 106 -13.03 -2.01 14.93
N LEU A 107 -13.52 -3.24 14.82
CA LEU A 107 -14.88 -3.56 15.26
C LEU A 107 -15.02 -3.51 16.78
N LEU A 108 -14.00 -3.97 17.52
CA LEU A 108 -13.98 -3.83 18.98
C LEU A 108 -13.93 -2.37 19.44
N SER A 109 -13.28 -1.48 18.69
CA SER A 109 -13.15 -0.07 19.08
C SER A 109 -14.50 0.67 19.11
N LEU A 110 -15.54 0.12 18.49
CA LEU A 110 -16.91 0.63 18.57
C LEU A 110 -17.47 0.66 19.99
N VAL A 111 -16.90 -0.13 20.92
CA VAL A 111 -17.25 -0.07 22.36
C VAL A 111 -17.06 1.33 22.95
N TRP A 112 -16.18 2.15 22.35
CA TRP A 112 -15.90 3.53 22.77
C TRP A 112 -17.14 4.44 22.79
N ILE A 113 -18.20 4.08 22.07
CA ILE A 113 -19.46 4.84 22.02
C ILE A 113 -20.17 4.88 23.39
N ILE A 114 -19.95 3.87 24.24
CA ILE A 114 -20.58 3.78 25.56
C ILE A 114 -19.81 4.67 26.55
N PRO A 115 -20.43 5.70 27.17
CA PRO A 115 -19.74 6.56 28.13
C PRO A 115 -19.22 5.78 29.34
N VAL A 116 -18.10 6.24 29.91
CA VAL A 116 -17.42 5.67 31.09
C VAL A 116 -16.85 4.25 30.84
N ILE A 117 -17.71 3.24 30.66
CA ILE A 117 -17.28 1.84 30.47
C ILE A 117 -16.54 1.67 29.14
N GLY A 118 -17.09 2.24 28.06
CA GLY A 118 -16.50 2.16 26.73
C GLY A 118 -15.16 2.87 26.62
N TRP A 119 -14.95 3.95 27.38
CA TRP A 119 -13.65 4.63 27.42
C TRP A 119 -12.60 3.80 28.15
N ILE A 120 -12.97 3.16 29.28
CA ILE A 120 -12.08 2.23 30.00
C ILE A 120 -11.73 1.03 29.12
N ALA A 121 -12.73 0.39 28.50
CA ALA A 121 -12.51 -0.72 27.56
C ALA A 121 -11.72 -0.26 26.33
N GLY A 122 -11.91 0.98 25.91
CA GLY A 122 -11.20 1.61 24.82
C GLY A 122 -9.69 1.67 25.01
N ILE A 123 -9.22 1.87 26.26
CA ILE A 123 -7.79 1.79 26.59
C ILE A 123 -7.27 0.39 26.29
N LEU A 124 -8.00 -0.67 26.66
CA LEU A 124 -7.62 -2.05 26.36
C LEU A 124 -7.56 -2.29 24.84
N VAL A 125 -8.56 -1.83 24.09
CA VAL A 125 -8.57 -1.95 22.63
C VAL A 125 -7.38 -1.21 22.00
N PHE A 126 -7.03 -0.02 22.51
CA PHE A 126 -5.88 0.72 22.06
C PHE A 126 -4.56 -0.04 22.32
N VAL A 127 -4.42 -0.68 23.49
CA VAL A 127 -3.27 -1.56 23.78
C VAL A 127 -3.21 -2.74 22.81
N LEU A 128 -4.34 -3.39 22.50
CA LEU A 128 -4.39 -4.47 21.52
C LEU A 128 -3.96 -3.98 20.13
N TRP A 129 -4.37 -2.78 19.72
CA TRP A 129 -3.93 -2.16 18.47
C TRP A 129 -2.41 -1.95 18.42
N ILE A 130 -1.82 -1.41 19.49
CA ILE A 130 -0.35 -1.21 19.59
C ILE A 130 0.39 -2.55 19.51
N VAL A 131 -0.05 -3.56 20.27
CA VAL A 131 0.59 -4.89 20.26
C VAL A 131 0.50 -5.53 18.87
N SER A 132 -0.63 -5.38 18.19
CA SER A 132 -0.80 -5.85 16.82
C SER A 132 0.17 -5.16 15.87
N LEU A 133 0.26 -3.82 15.93
CA LEU A 133 1.17 -3.04 15.09
C LEU A 133 2.65 -3.39 15.34
N VAL A 134 3.06 -3.57 16.60
CA VAL A 134 4.42 -4.02 16.95
C VAL A 134 4.72 -5.40 16.36
N GLY A 135 3.76 -6.32 16.39
CA GLY A 135 3.89 -7.62 15.73
C GLY A 135 4.09 -7.51 14.22
N ALA A 136 3.33 -6.61 13.57
CA ALA A 136 3.45 -6.34 12.13
C ALA A 136 4.84 -5.81 11.78
N LEU A 137 5.33 -4.80 12.52
CA LEU A 137 6.68 -4.25 12.37
C LEU A 137 7.75 -5.33 12.57
N GLY A 138 7.56 -6.19 13.57
CA GLY A 138 8.46 -7.29 13.89
C GLY A 138 8.42 -8.47 12.93
N GLY A 139 7.51 -8.50 11.94
CA GLY A 139 7.41 -9.61 10.98
C GLY A 139 6.90 -10.93 11.58
N ASN A 140 6.26 -10.90 12.76
CA ASN A 140 5.81 -12.11 13.46
C ASN A 140 4.28 -12.20 13.46
N LYS A 141 3.70 -13.28 12.92
CA LYS A 141 2.24 -13.54 13.00
C LYS A 141 1.85 -13.94 14.43
N LYS A 142 1.60 -12.95 15.29
CA LYS A 142 1.14 -13.18 16.65
C LYS A 142 -0.28 -12.64 16.83
N PRO A 143 -1.25 -13.51 17.17
CA PRO A 143 -2.59 -13.04 17.48
C PRO A 143 -2.54 -12.17 18.72
N VAL A 144 -3.33 -11.09 18.73
CA VAL A 144 -3.52 -10.33 19.96
C VAL A 144 -4.18 -11.19 21.03
N PHE A 145 -3.83 -10.96 22.30
CA PHE A 145 -4.40 -11.69 23.42
C PHE A 145 -5.94 -11.57 23.45
N LEU A 146 -6.60 -12.56 24.07
CA LEU A 146 -8.05 -12.67 24.27
C LEU A 146 -8.86 -13.05 23.02
N LEU A 147 -8.68 -12.31 21.91
CA LEU A 147 -9.58 -12.35 20.75
C LEU A 147 -8.89 -12.52 19.39
N GLY A 148 -7.55 -12.56 19.36
CA GLY A 148 -6.80 -12.60 18.11
C GLY A 148 -7.09 -13.86 17.27
N GLU A 149 -7.22 -15.04 17.90
CA GLU A 149 -7.56 -16.28 17.19
C GLU A 149 -8.98 -16.22 16.60
N GLN A 150 -9.93 -15.69 17.37
CA GLN A 150 -11.31 -15.51 16.95
C GLN A 150 -11.41 -14.57 15.75
N PHE A 151 -10.58 -13.51 15.68
CA PHE A 151 -10.52 -12.66 14.50
C PHE A 151 -10.05 -13.43 13.26
N GLN A 152 -9.06 -14.30 13.41
CA GLN A 152 -8.57 -15.10 12.28
C GLN A 152 -9.65 -16.04 11.75
N ASP A 153 -10.46 -16.61 12.65
CA ASP A 153 -11.56 -17.52 12.31
C ASP A 153 -12.78 -16.79 11.72
N TRP A 154 -13.22 -15.69 12.35
CA TRP A 154 -14.38 -14.91 11.90
C TRP A 154 -14.14 -14.28 10.53
N PHE A 155 -12.92 -13.83 10.27
CA PHE A 155 -12.57 -13.14 9.04
C PHE A 155 -11.74 -14.00 8.08
N LYS A 156 -11.75 -15.33 8.24
CA LYS A 156 -10.95 -16.25 7.39
C LYS A 156 -11.20 -16.17 5.89
N SER A 157 -12.34 -15.61 5.47
CA SER A 157 -12.68 -15.41 4.06
C SER A 157 -12.08 -14.14 3.46
N ILE A 158 -11.55 -13.24 4.31
CA ILE A 158 -10.91 -11.98 3.89
C ILE A 158 -9.48 -12.22 3.48
#